data_AF-K9DAI4-F1
#
_entry.id   AF-K9DAI4-F1
#
_cell.length_a   1.000
_cell.length_b   1.000
_cell.length_c   1.000
_cell.angle_alpha   90.00
_cell.angle_beta   90.00
_cell.angle_gamma   90.00
#
_symmetry.space_group_name_H-M   'P 1'
#
loop_
_entity.id
_entity.type
_entity.pdbx_description
1 polymer ?
#
loop_
_entity_poly.entity_id
_entity_poly.type
_entity_poly.pdbx_seq_one_letter_code
_entity_poly.pdbx_strand_id
1 'polypeptide(L)'
;MAMQAEGEVADDEPYTGSKLGGKAGLLQAEPLGLNDECFALQIYGARFPHPFRGALGLSDAVGYLFIRPKASPGDLGKDAGTFFVQTT
;
A
#
# COMPACT_ATOMS: atom_id res chain seq x y z
N MET A 1 8.89 36.36 7.00
CA MET A 1 9.56 35.05 7.12
C MET A 1 8.57 34.10 7.76
N ALA A 2 7.90 33.27 6.96
CA ALA A 2 7.06 32.19 7.47
C ALA A 2 7.68 30.90 6.94
N MET A 3 8.21 30.10 7.87
CA MET A 3 8.68 28.73 7.66
C MET A 3 7.50 27.91 7.14
N GLN A 4 7.55 27.47 5.88
CA GLN A 4 6.69 26.39 5.41
C GLN A 4 7.30 25.09 5.93
N ALA A 5 6.53 24.33 6.69
CA ALA A 5 6.87 22.97 7.06
C ALA A 5 6.86 22.14 5.77
N GLU A 6 8.05 21.74 5.32
CA GLU A 6 8.22 20.76 4.25
C GLU A 6 7.69 19.42 4.78
N GLY A 7 6.47 19.08 4.36
CA GLY A 7 5.96 17.72 4.51
C GLY A 7 6.88 16.79 3.75
N GLU A 8 7.43 15.80 4.47
CA GLU A 8 8.29 14.75 3.94
C GLU A 8 7.66 14.16 2.68
N VAL A 9 8.24 14.46 1.52
CA VAL A 9 7.83 13.86 0.26
C VAL A 9 8.17 12.39 0.38
N ALA A 10 7.15 11.54 0.52
CA ALA A 10 7.33 10.10 0.51
C ALA A 10 8.23 9.74 -0.67
N ASP A 11 9.34 9.06 -0.40
CA ASP A 11 10.27 8.56 -1.41
C ASP A 11 9.61 7.37 -2.12
N ASP A 12 8.51 7.66 -2.83
CA ASP A 12 7.68 6.69 -3.54
C ASP A 12 8.46 6.18 -4.74
N GLU A 13 8.73 4.88 -4.76
CA GLU A 13 9.34 4.24 -5.91
C GLU A 13 8.36 4.25 -7.08
N PRO A 14 8.85 4.31 -8.34
CA PRO A 14 7.98 4.09 -9.48
C PRO A 14 7.28 2.72 -9.36
N TYR A 15 6.04 2.63 -9.84
CA TYR A 15 5.30 1.37 -9.87
C TYR A 15 6.09 0.29 -10.61
N THR A 16 6.31 -0.84 -9.92
CA THR A 16 7.19 -1.94 -10.36
C THR A 16 6.47 -3.29 -10.49
N GLY A 17 5.13 -3.31 -10.48
CA GLY A 17 4.35 -4.54 -10.54
C GLY A 17 4.15 -5.18 -9.17
N SER A 18 3.80 -6.47 -9.10
CA SER A 18 3.56 -7.14 -7.82
C SER A 18 4.86 -7.46 -7.08
N LYS A 19 4.94 -7.14 -5.78
CA LYS A 19 6.13 -7.38 -4.94
C LYS A 19 5.77 -7.53 -3.45
N LEU A 20 6.74 -8.07 -2.70
CA LEU A 20 6.68 -8.24 -1.24
C LEU A 20 7.81 -7.42 -0.60
N GLY A 21 7.48 -6.66 0.44
CA GLY A 21 8.43 -5.83 1.19
C GLY A 21 9.11 -4.74 0.37
N GLY A 22 10.05 -4.02 1.00
CA GLY A 22 10.69 -2.85 0.41
C GLY A 22 9.80 -1.61 0.50
N LYS A 23 9.82 -0.75 -0.53
CA LYS A 23 8.97 0.43 -0.62
C LYS A 23 7.75 0.16 -1.50
N ALA A 24 6.62 0.76 -1.20
CA ALA A 24 5.47 0.71 -2.11
C ALA A 24 5.78 1.48 -3.39
N GLY A 25 5.32 0.99 -4.53
CA GLY A 25 5.30 1.75 -5.78
C GLY A 25 3.87 2.17 -6.09
N LEU A 26 3.45 3.31 -5.54
CA LEU A 26 2.08 3.80 -5.64
C LEU A 26 1.73 4.24 -7.06
N LEU A 27 0.47 4.05 -7.47
CA LEU A 27 -0.04 4.55 -8.75
C LEU A 27 -0.34 6.05 -8.70
N GLN A 28 -0.74 6.53 -7.52
CA GLN A 28 -1.02 7.94 -7.25
C GLN A 28 -0.03 8.43 -6.20
N ALA A 29 0.66 9.53 -6.50
CA ALA A 29 1.61 10.18 -5.62
C ALA A 29 0.87 11.07 -4.60
N GLU A 30 0.16 10.44 -3.67
CA GLU A 30 -0.58 11.11 -2.61
C GLU A 30 -0.08 10.69 -1.23
N PRO A 31 0.01 11.62 -0.27
CA PRO A 31 0.40 11.28 1.10
C PRO A 31 -0.69 10.43 1.77
N LEU A 32 -0.38 9.16 2.03
CA LEU A 32 -1.33 8.20 2.61
C LEU A 32 -1.46 8.28 4.14
N GLY A 33 -0.55 8.98 4.83
CA GLY A 33 -0.57 9.10 6.29
C GLY A 33 -0.27 7.78 7.03
N LEU A 34 0.41 6.82 6.39
CA LEU A 34 0.69 5.48 6.94
C LEU A 34 2.06 5.39 7.64
N ASN A 35 2.50 6.47 8.30
CA ASN A 35 3.86 6.60 8.86
C ASN A 35 4.17 5.56 9.96
N ASP A 36 3.15 5.04 10.63
CA ASP A 36 3.27 4.02 11.68
C ASP A 36 3.16 2.57 11.15
N GLU A 37 3.02 2.39 9.83
CA GLU A 37 2.80 1.11 9.18
C GLU A 37 3.93 0.78 8.21
N CYS A 38 4.29 -0.49 8.10
CA CYS A 38 5.32 -0.96 7.18
C CYS A 38 4.67 -1.59 5.95
N PHE A 39 5.19 -1.26 4.78
CA PHE A 39 4.77 -1.89 3.52
C PHE A 39 5.04 -3.39 3.56
N ALA A 40 4.01 -4.19 3.27
CA ALA A 40 4.08 -5.64 3.27
C ALA A 40 4.01 -6.23 1.86
N LEU A 41 3.03 -5.83 1.05
CA LEU A 41 2.87 -6.31 -0.32
C LEU A 41 2.12 -5.35 -1.21
N GLN A 42 2.39 -5.45 -2.52
CA GLN A 42 1.53 -4.91 -3.56
C GLN A 42 1.22 -5.97 -4.62
N ILE A 43 -0.02 -6.02 -5.08
CA ILE A 43 -0.52 -7.03 -6.03
C ILE A 43 -1.27 -6.37 -7.18
N TYR A 44 -0.98 -6.82 -8.40
CA TYR A 44 -1.70 -6.37 -9.59
C TYR A 44 -2.82 -7.35 -9.91
N GLY A 45 -4.07 -6.91 -9.79
CA GLY A 45 -5.25 -7.77 -9.83
C GLY A 45 -5.40 -8.58 -11.13
N ALA A 46 -4.99 -8.04 -12.27
CA ALA A 46 -5.05 -8.74 -13.55
C ALA A 46 -3.94 -9.78 -13.77
N ARG A 47 -2.92 -9.85 -12.90
CA ARG A 47 -1.82 -10.81 -13.03
C ARG A 47 -2.11 -12.19 -12.42
N PHE A 48 -3.23 -12.33 -11.72
CA PHE A 48 -3.64 -13.61 -11.16
C PHE A 48 -4.04 -14.62 -12.25
N PRO A 49 -3.76 -15.92 -12.05
CA PRO A 49 -4.20 -16.97 -12.96
C PRO A 49 -5.73 -17.10 -12.97
N HIS A 50 -6.29 -17.64 -14.06
CA HIS A 50 -7.71 -17.97 -14.12
C HIS A 50 -8.05 -19.03 -13.04
N PRO A 51 -9.17 -18.93 -12.30
CA PRO A 51 -10.30 -17.99 -12.47
C PRO A 51 -10.16 -16.65 -11.73
N PHE A 52 -9.06 -16.40 -11.03
CA PHE A 52 -8.90 -15.27 -10.10
C PHE A 52 -8.41 -13.97 -10.76
N ARG A 53 -8.36 -13.91 -12.10
CA ARG A 53 -8.01 -12.68 -12.81
C ARG A 53 -9.01 -11.59 -12.46
N GLY A 54 -8.52 -10.43 -12.03
CA GLY A 54 -9.37 -9.37 -11.52
C GLY A 54 -9.81 -9.61 -10.07
N ALA A 55 -8.97 -10.25 -9.26
CA ALA A 55 -9.24 -10.52 -7.84
C ALA A 55 -9.61 -9.25 -7.02
N LEU A 56 -9.23 -8.07 -7.52
CA LEU A 56 -9.54 -6.77 -6.92
C LEU A 56 -10.77 -6.09 -7.54
N GLY A 57 -11.57 -6.82 -8.33
CA GLY A 57 -12.78 -6.34 -9.00
C GLY A 57 -12.54 -5.57 -10.30
N LEU A 58 -11.35 -4.99 -10.48
CA LEU A 58 -10.97 -4.18 -11.65
C LEU A 58 -9.72 -4.74 -12.35
N SER A 59 -9.63 -4.52 -13.66
CA SER A 59 -8.52 -5.02 -14.49
C SER A 59 -7.22 -4.27 -14.29
N ASP A 60 -7.29 -3.03 -13.86
CA ASP A 60 -6.16 -2.12 -13.67
C ASP A 60 -5.84 -1.89 -12.18
N ALA A 61 -6.61 -2.48 -11.27
CA ALA A 61 -6.42 -2.34 -9.83
C ALA A 61 -5.08 -2.90 -9.34
N VAL A 62 -4.42 -2.11 -8.48
CA VAL A 62 -3.28 -2.52 -7.67
C VAL A 62 -3.67 -2.42 -6.20
N GLY A 63 -3.57 -3.53 -5.47
CA GLY A 63 -3.82 -3.59 -4.04
C GLY A 63 -2.53 -3.45 -3.25
N TYR A 64 -2.57 -2.70 -2.15
CA TYR A 64 -1.45 -2.47 -1.25
C TYR A 64 -1.82 -2.89 0.17
N LEU A 65 -0.88 -3.53 0.87
CA LEU A 65 -1.02 -3.86 2.28
C LEU A 65 0.11 -3.23 3.07
N PHE A 66 -0.27 -2.50 4.11
CA PHE A 66 0.60 -1.98 5.14
C PHE A 66 0.23 -2.63 6.47
N ILE A 67 1.23 -2.97 7.27
CA ILE A 67 1.05 -3.70 8.54
C ILE A 67 1.73 -2.93 9.66
N ARG A 68 1.08 -2.83 10.82
CA ARG A 68 1.69 -2.27 12.02
C ARG A 68 2.64 -3.30 12.66
N PRO A 69 3.97 -3.05 12.69
CA PRO A 69 4.95 -4.03 13.16
C PRO A 69 4.86 -4.35 14.66
N LYS A 70 4.17 -3.51 15.45
CA LYS A 70 4.02 -3.64 16.91
C LYS A 70 2.62 -4.06 17.36
N ALA A 71 1.81 -4.67 16.50
CA ALA A 71 0.52 -5.22 16.91
C ALA A 71 0.74 -6.30 17.99
N SER A 72 0.15 -6.12 19.17
CA SER A 72 0.34 -7.06 20.28
C SER A 72 -0.45 -8.34 20.02
N PRO A 73 0.04 -9.55 20.40
CA PRO A 73 -0.72 -10.80 20.27
C PRO A 73 -2.08 -10.80 21.01
N GLY A 74 -2.30 -9.87 21.95
CA GLY A 74 -3.59 -9.64 22.62
C GLY A 74 -4.55 -8.69 21.89
N ASP A 75 -4.11 -8.07 20.79
CA ASP A 75 -4.89 -7.17 19.96
C ASP A 75 -5.65 -7.92 18.84
N LEU A 76 -6.04 -9.18 19.06
CA LEU A 76 -6.76 -10.06 18.11
C LEU A 76 -8.13 -9.52 17.61
N GLY A 77 -8.44 -8.25 17.85
CA GLY A 77 -9.56 -7.50 17.29
C GLY A 77 -9.27 -6.02 17.03
N LYS A 78 -8.00 -5.56 17.05
CA LYS A 78 -7.62 -4.20 16.67
C LYS A 78 -7.00 -4.18 15.28
N ASP A 79 -7.19 -3.04 14.62
CA ASP A 79 -6.67 -2.71 13.30
C ASP A 79 -5.16 -3.02 13.17
N ALA A 80 -4.85 -4.09 12.42
CA ALA A 80 -3.50 -4.63 12.23
C ALA A 80 -2.73 -3.92 11.10
N GLY A 81 -3.39 -2.99 10.40
CA GLY A 81 -2.82 -2.20 9.32
C GLY A 81 -3.82 -1.98 8.19
N THR A 82 -3.38 -1.23 7.19
CA THR A 82 -4.25 -0.74 6.13
C THR A 82 -4.14 -1.57 4.86
N PHE A 83 -5.27 -1.96 4.30
CA PHE A 83 -5.38 -2.48 2.93
C PHE A 83 -6.21 -1.51 2.08
N PHE A 84 -5.69 -1.14 0.91
CA PHE A 84 -6.39 -0.29 -0.04
C PHE A 84 -6.03 -0.66 -1.48
N VAL A 85 -6.82 -0.16 -2.42
CA VAL A 85 -6.65 -0.39 -3.86
C VAL A 85 -6.58 0.95 -4.57
N GLN A 86 -5.64 1.09 -5.49
CA GLN A 86 -5.59 2.21 -6.45
C GLN A 86 -5.87 1.68 -7.85
N THR A 87 -6.48 2.53 -8.67
CA THR A 87 -6.81 2.30 -10.09
C THR A 87 -6.36 3.51 -10.89
N THR A 88 -6.26 3.37 -12.22
CA THR A 88 -5.87 4.45 -13.14
C THR A 88 -7.06 5.00 -13.92
#